data_AF-A0A7V3J3C2-F1
#
_entry.id   AF-A0A7V3J3C2-F1
#
_cell.length_a   1.000
_cell.length_b   1.000
_cell.length_c   1.000
_cell.angle_alpha   90.00
_cell.angle_beta   90.00
_cell.angle_gamma   90.00
#
_symmetry.space_group_name_H-M   'P 1'
#
loop_
_entity.id
_entity.type
_entity.pdbx_description
1 polymer ?
#
loop_
_entity_poly.entity_id
_entity_poly.type
_entity_poly.pdbx_seq_one_letter_code
_entity_poly.pdbx_strand_id
1 'polypeptide(L)'
;GAGSPANFPGAPGPVGTVLATPQVSGPQQYSVVLPDGVQTVSAVVAQILQNAGSSPGAAPKLVTPAALAQMPVVQGLDLSAYPEGPLNVIDIVNNPSTCWWWEKTSGEQRARVQVLSGPTIPVAASDIDKVVSLVKANGTALEADRVYFGPDYANWLQATGNDPGVSTAESLWFVSDYGVRFGVDGAKEVRTALGLTSAPNPAPWVALRLLAPGPALSRADALVKHDALPADKNVEELVVPK
;
A
#
# COMPACT_ATOMS: atom_id res chain seq x y z
N GLY A 1 -26.52 5.20 -18.80
CA GLY A 1 -27.14 5.92 -19.93
C GLY A 1 -26.30 7.10 -20.38
N ALA A 2 -25.01 6.90 -20.67
CA ALA A 2 -24.22 7.94 -21.30
C ALA A 2 -24.80 8.26 -22.69
N GLY A 3 -24.82 9.55 -23.07
CA GLY A 3 -25.44 10.02 -24.31
C GLY A 3 -26.97 10.16 -24.25
N SER A 4 -27.63 9.66 -23.20
CA SER A 4 -29.07 9.85 -22.99
C SER A 4 -29.37 11.27 -22.48
N PRO A 5 -30.60 11.79 -22.67
CA PRO A 5 -31.03 13.03 -22.02
C PRO A 5 -30.89 12.93 -20.49
N ALA A 6 -30.56 14.06 -19.85
CA ALA A 6 -30.60 14.18 -18.39
C ALA A 6 -32.03 14.52 -17.92
N ASN A 7 -32.36 14.10 -16.69
CA ASN A 7 -33.67 14.18 -16.07
C ASN A 7 -33.89 15.46 -15.24
N PHE A 8 -33.03 16.48 -15.39
CA PHE A 8 -33.16 17.75 -14.66
C PHE A 8 -33.35 18.94 -15.61
N PRO A 9 -34.13 19.97 -15.21
CA PRO A 9 -34.39 21.14 -16.05
C PRO A 9 -33.11 21.90 -16.41
N GLY A 10 -33.02 22.37 -17.66
CA GLY A 10 -31.91 23.22 -18.11
C GLY A 10 -30.57 22.50 -18.26
N ALA A 11 -30.57 21.17 -18.34
CA ALA A 11 -29.36 20.39 -18.56
C ALA A 11 -28.57 20.90 -19.78
N PRO A 12 -27.27 21.23 -19.65
CA PRO A 12 -26.48 21.78 -20.76
C PRO A 12 -26.22 20.78 -21.89
N GLY A 13 -26.51 19.50 -21.70
CA GLY A 13 -26.29 18.46 -22.70
C GLY A 13 -26.74 17.09 -22.17
N PRO A 14 -26.54 16.03 -22.96
CA PRO A 14 -26.82 14.66 -22.50
C PRO A 14 -25.91 14.25 -21.35
N VAL A 15 -26.29 13.18 -20.65
CA VAL A 15 -25.49 12.52 -19.62
C VAL A 15 -24.10 12.17 -20.18
N GLY A 16 -23.05 12.54 -19.45
CA GLY A 16 -21.66 12.43 -19.87
C GLY A 16 -21.09 13.71 -20.48
N THR A 17 -21.89 14.77 -20.69
CA THR A 17 -21.38 16.07 -21.15
C THR A 17 -20.45 16.66 -20.09
N VAL A 18 -19.22 16.99 -20.49
CA VAL A 18 -18.26 17.69 -19.65
C VAL A 18 -18.48 19.20 -19.77
N LEU A 19 -18.58 19.85 -18.61
CA LEU A 19 -18.77 21.28 -18.46
C LEU A 19 -17.46 21.91 -18.01
N ALA A 20 -17.14 23.09 -18.54
CA ALA A 20 -16.05 23.93 -18.08
C ALA A 20 -16.63 25.25 -17.54
N THR A 21 -16.18 25.65 -16.36
CA THR A 21 -16.66 26.86 -15.68
C THR A 21 -15.47 27.76 -15.33
N PRO A 22 -15.39 28.98 -15.86
CA PRO A 22 -14.35 29.94 -15.49
C PRO A 22 -14.40 30.27 -14.00
N GLN A 23 -13.23 30.40 -13.37
CA GLN A 23 -13.10 30.83 -11.98
C GLN A 23 -12.52 32.25 -11.91
N VAL A 24 -12.88 33.00 -10.86
CA VAL A 24 -12.40 34.38 -10.64
C VAL A 24 -10.89 34.40 -10.42
N SER A 25 -10.36 33.39 -9.75
CA SER A 25 -8.93 33.13 -9.62
C SER A 25 -8.67 31.62 -9.69
N GLY A 26 -7.57 31.24 -10.35
CA GLY A 26 -7.17 29.85 -10.48
C GLY A 26 -7.69 29.14 -11.75
N PRO A 27 -7.50 27.82 -11.83
CA PRO A 27 -7.88 27.03 -13.00
C PRO A 27 -9.41 26.93 -13.16
N GLN A 28 -9.86 26.58 -14.37
CA GLN A 28 -11.28 26.31 -14.62
C GLN A 28 -11.78 25.14 -13.75
N GLN A 29 -13.04 25.22 -13.31
CA GLN A 29 -13.71 24.10 -12.66
C GLN A 29 -14.39 23.23 -13.71
N TYR A 30 -14.23 21.90 -13.58
CA TYR A 30 -14.88 20.93 -14.44
C TYR A 30 -16.01 20.21 -13.72
N SER A 31 -17.07 19.89 -14.47
CA SER A 31 -18.18 19.08 -13.97
C SER A 31 -18.70 18.18 -15.08
N VAL A 32 -19.38 17.10 -14.72
CA VAL A 32 -20.02 16.20 -15.69
C VAL A 32 -21.52 16.16 -15.43
N VAL A 33 -22.30 16.15 -16.51
CA VAL A 33 -23.75 15.94 -16.46
C VAL A 33 -24.02 14.45 -16.17
N LEU A 34 -24.74 14.19 -15.08
CA LEU A 34 -25.27 12.89 -14.68
C LEU A 34 -26.80 12.85 -14.88
N PRO A 35 -27.46 11.69 -14.74
CA PRO A 35 -28.90 11.59 -14.98
C PRO A 35 -29.71 12.63 -14.21
N ASP A 36 -29.42 12.86 -12.93
CA ASP A 36 -30.27 13.69 -12.06
C ASP A 36 -29.59 14.98 -11.58
N GLY A 37 -28.43 15.33 -12.15
CA GLY A 37 -27.71 16.55 -11.79
C GLY A 37 -26.31 16.62 -12.39
N VAL A 38 -25.44 17.42 -11.78
CA VAL A 38 -24.03 17.55 -12.13
C VAL A 38 -23.14 17.10 -10.97
N GLN A 39 -21.96 16.58 -11.32
CA GLN A 39 -20.92 16.25 -10.33
C GLN A 39 -19.61 16.95 -10.71
N THR A 40 -18.97 17.59 -9.74
CA THR A 40 -17.63 18.18 -9.95
C THR A 40 -16.60 17.07 -10.12
N VAL A 41 -15.68 17.24 -11.06
CA VAL A 41 -14.64 16.26 -11.41
C VAL A 41 -13.28 16.95 -11.51
N SER A 42 -12.19 16.18 -11.34
CA SER A 42 -10.84 16.69 -11.60
C SER A 42 -10.62 16.97 -13.08
N ALA A 43 -9.62 17.79 -13.41
CA ALA A 43 -9.25 18.04 -14.80
C ALA A 43 -8.85 16.74 -15.54
N VAL A 44 -8.24 15.78 -14.82
CA VAL A 44 -7.89 14.47 -15.35
C VAL A 44 -9.13 13.67 -15.72
N VAL A 45 -10.10 13.58 -14.80
CA VAL A 45 -11.36 12.87 -15.07
C VAL A 45 -12.13 13.55 -16.20
N ALA A 46 -12.17 14.89 -16.24
CA ALA A 46 -12.79 15.63 -17.33
C ALA A 46 -12.16 15.30 -18.69
N GLN A 47 -10.83 15.20 -18.76
CA GLN A 47 -10.12 14.81 -19.98
C GLN A 47 -10.38 13.35 -20.38
N ILE A 48 -10.41 12.44 -19.41
CA ILE A 48 -10.77 11.03 -19.65
C ILE A 48 -12.18 10.94 -20.24
N LEU A 49 -13.15 11.64 -19.65
CA LEU A 49 -14.54 11.65 -20.11
C LEU A 49 -14.69 12.27 -21.51
N GLN A 50 -13.93 13.33 -21.83
CA GLN A 50 -13.91 13.89 -23.19
C GLN A 50 -13.35 12.90 -24.23
N ASN A 51 -12.34 12.12 -23.86
CA ASN A 51 -11.72 11.16 -24.76
C ASN A 51 -12.57 9.88 -24.91
N ALA A 52 -13.28 9.46 -23.86
CA ALA A 52 -14.05 8.22 -23.82
C ALA A 52 -15.56 8.41 -24.12
N GLY A 53 -16.06 9.64 -24.10
CA GLY A 53 -17.49 9.95 -24.22
C GLY A 53 -18.08 9.66 -25.59
N SER A 54 -19.39 9.85 -25.72
CA SER A 54 -20.15 9.57 -26.95
C SER A 54 -19.75 10.44 -28.17
N SER A 55 -19.00 11.52 -27.94
CA SER A 55 -18.35 12.32 -28.98
C SER A 55 -16.89 12.55 -28.59
N PRO A 56 -16.00 11.58 -28.84
CA PRO A 56 -14.59 11.66 -28.46
C PRO A 56 -13.93 12.95 -28.99
N GLY A 57 -13.25 13.68 -28.13
CA GLY A 57 -12.54 14.91 -28.49
C GLY A 57 -13.42 16.16 -28.62
N ALA A 58 -14.71 16.09 -28.25
CA ALA A 58 -15.55 17.28 -28.14
C ALA A 58 -15.03 18.20 -27.03
N ALA A 59 -14.92 19.50 -27.33
CA ALA A 59 -14.55 20.50 -26.35
C ALA A 59 -15.58 20.55 -25.20
N PRO A 60 -15.15 20.77 -23.95
CA PRO A 60 -16.07 20.90 -22.83
C PRO A 60 -17.00 22.11 -23.05
N LYS A 61 -18.26 21.94 -22.67
CA LYS A 61 -19.26 23.00 -22.81
C LYS A 61 -19.02 24.08 -21.76
N LEU A 62 -18.76 25.30 -22.21
CA LEU A 62 -18.57 26.44 -21.32
C LEU A 62 -19.90 26.83 -20.66
N VAL A 63 -19.90 26.94 -19.33
CA VAL A 63 -21.04 27.41 -18.54
C VAL A 63 -20.57 28.49 -17.57
N THR A 64 -21.46 29.45 -17.26
CA THR A 64 -21.14 30.48 -16.27
C THR A 64 -21.27 29.92 -14.85
N PRO A 65 -20.53 30.46 -13.86
CA PRO A 65 -20.69 30.05 -12.47
C PRO A 65 -22.14 30.16 -11.97
N ALA A 66 -22.85 31.22 -12.37
CA ALA A 66 -24.25 31.44 -12.01
C ALA A 66 -25.17 30.37 -12.61
N ALA A 67 -24.93 29.91 -13.84
CA ALA A 67 -25.71 28.85 -14.45
C ALA A 67 -25.43 27.50 -13.77
N LEU A 68 -24.15 27.18 -13.51
CA LEU A 68 -23.77 25.94 -12.82
C LEU A 68 -24.42 25.85 -11.42
N ALA A 69 -24.46 26.96 -10.68
CA ALA A 69 -25.02 27.01 -9.33
C ALA A 69 -26.53 26.72 -9.26
N GLN A 70 -27.26 26.82 -10.37
CA GLN A 70 -28.69 26.48 -10.43
C GLN A 70 -28.94 25.00 -10.73
N MET A 71 -27.90 24.23 -11.08
CA MET A 71 -28.02 22.81 -11.42
C MET A 71 -28.00 21.95 -10.15
N PRO A 72 -28.82 20.89 -10.06
CA PRO A 72 -28.74 19.95 -8.94
C PRO A 72 -27.35 19.31 -8.85
N VAL A 73 -26.78 19.25 -7.66
CA VAL A 73 -25.49 18.59 -7.43
C VAL A 73 -25.73 17.18 -6.93
N VAL A 74 -25.10 16.19 -7.56
CA VAL A 74 -25.22 14.77 -7.21
C VAL A 74 -23.83 14.12 -7.10
N GLN A 75 -23.76 13.01 -6.37
CA GLN A 75 -22.61 12.11 -6.34
C GLN A 75 -23.03 10.76 -6.91
N GLY A 76 -22.75 10.55 -8.19
CA GLY A 76 -23.07 9.30 -8.89
C GLY A 76 -21.85 8.55 -9.43
N LEU A 77 -20.73 9.24 -9.65
CA LEU A 77 -19.46 8.61 -10.01
C LEU A 77 -18.58 8.47 -8.78
N ASP A 78 -18.01 7.28 -8.61
CA ASP A 78 -16.90 7.08 -7.68
C ASP A 78 -15.60 7.58 -8.36
N LEU A 79 -15.03 8.63 -7.78
CA LEU A 79 -13.83 9.29 -8.30
C LEU A 79 -12.59 8.99 -7.45
N SER A 80 -12.70 8.17 -6.41
CA SER A 80 -11.61 7.97 -5.44
C SER A 80 -10.37 7.31 -6.04
N ALA A 81 -10.52 6.64 -7.19
CA ALA A 81 -9.43 5.98 -7.91
C ALA A 81 -8.67 6.91 -8.86
N TYR A 82 -9.15 8.13 -9.10
CA TYR A 82 -8.55 9.06 -10.06
C TYR A 82 -7.80 10.19 -9.35
N PRO A 83 -6.67 10.65 -9.91
CA PRO A 83 -5.91 11.74 -9.30
C PRO A 83 -6.64 13.08 -9.46
N GLU A 84 -6.38 13.99 -8.52
CA GLU A 84 -6.91 15.36 -8.55
C GLU A 84 -6.24 16.22 -9.63
N GLY A 85 -5.04 15.86 -10.07
CA GLY A 85 -4.27 16.58 -11.08
C GLY A 85 -3.35 15.68 -11.90
N PRO A 86 -2.63 16.26 -12.88
CA PRO A 86 -1.68 15.52 -13.70
C PRO A 86 -0.65 14.78 -12.85
N LEU A 87 -0.34 13.54 -13.23
CA LEU A 87 0.67 12.74 -12.56
C LEU A 87 2.06 13.17 -13.02
N ASN A 88 2.99 13.28 -12.08
CA ASN A 88 4.42 13.37 -12.40
C ASN A 88 5.00 11.96 -12.47
N VAL A 89 5.41 11.52 -13.66
CA VAL A 89 6.01 10.19 -13.85
C VAL A 89 7.46 10.24 -13.41
N ILE A 90 7.83 9.34 -12.49
CA ILE A 90 9.20 9.22 -12.01
C ILE A 90 10.04 8.44 -13.02
N ASP A 91 11.22 8.97 -13.35
CA ASP A 91 12.20 8.29 -14.20
C ASP A 91 12.89 7.16 -13.43
N ILE A 92 12.63 5.93 -13.85
CA ILE A 92 13.17 4.70 -13.27
C ILE A 92 14.67 4.51 -13.53
N VAL A 93 15.25 5.18 -14.55
CA VAL A 93 16.68 5.12 -14.81
C VAL A 93 17.44 5.86 -13.71
N ASN A 94 16.93 7.03 -13.32
CA ASN A 94 17.50 7.85 -12.26
C ASN A 94 17.03 7.43 -10.85
N ASN A 95 15.85 6.79 -10.74
CA ASN A 95 15.26 6.36 -9.48
C ASN A 95 14.82 4.88 -9.54
N PRO A 96 15.78 3.94 -9.67
CA PRO A 96 15.46 2.52 -9.82
C PRO A 96 14.86 1.89 -8.56
N SER A 97 15.00 2.51 -7.38
CA SER A 97 14.41 2.00 -6.15
C SER A 97 12.98 2.51 -6.00
N THR A 98 12.05 1.59 -5.74
CA THR A 98 10.68 1.90 -5.30
C THR A 98 10.38 1.08 -4.06
N CYS A 99 10.10 1.75 -2.95
CA CYS A 99 9.86 1.13 -1.66
C CYS A 99 8.46 1.43 -1.16
N TRP A 100 7.79 0.39 -0.65
CA TRP A 100 6.63 0.56 0.19
C TRP A 100 7.09 0.77 1.63
N TRP A 101 6.77 1.92 2.20
CA TRP A 101 7.14 2.30 3.56
C TRP A 101 5.91 2.19 4.47
N TRP A 102 6.05 1.43 5.54
CA TRP A 102 5.04 1.28 6.58
C TRP A 102 5.66 1.60 7.92
N GLU A 103 4.98 2.42 8.71
CA GLU A 103 5.43 2.82 10.03
C GLU A 103 4.24 2.95 10.98
N LYS A 104 4.38 2.43 12.19
CA LYS A 104 3.40 2.65 13.27
C LYS A 104 4.15 2.90 14.56
N THR A 105 4.14 4.14 15.04
CA THR A 105 4.80 4.50 16.28
C THR A 105 3.95 4.08 17.49
N SER A 106 4.61 3.77 18.61
CA SER A 106 3.91 3.47 19.87
C SER A 106 2.95 4.62 20.25
N GLY A 107 1.70 4.26 20.58
CA GLY A 107 0.64 5.21 20.89
C GLY A 107 -0.18 5.70 19.68
N GLU A 108 0.29 5.48 18.44
CA GLU A 108 -0.49 5.82 17.25
C GLU A 108 -1.60 4.78 16.98
N GLN A 109 -2.80 5.27 16.70
CA GLN A 109 -3.96 4.43 16.37
C GLN A 109 -3.88 3.87 14.94
N ARG A 110 -3.22 4.59 14.02
CA ARG A 110 -3.10 4.23 12.60
C ARG A 110 -1.65 4.16 12.18
N ALA A 111 -1.33 3.25 11.28
CA ALA A 111 -0.05 3.24 10.60
C ALA A 111 0.01 4.34 9.53
N ARG A 112 1.21 4.79 9.19
CA ARG A 112 1.52 5.62 8.03
C ARG A 112 2.04 4.74 6.92
N VAL A 113 1.50 4.93 5.72
CA VAL A 113 1.91 4.19 4.52
C VAL A 113 2.31 5.17 3.43
N GLN A 114 3.49 4.97 2.86
CA GLN A 114 4.04 5.81 1.80
C GLN A 114 4.68 4.95 0.72
N VAL A 115 4.76 5.49 -0.49
CA VAL A 115 5.60 4.95 -1.57
C VAL A 115 6.77 5.90 -1.73
N LEU A 116 7.98 5.37 -1.57
CA LEU A 116 9.23 6.10 -1.74
C LEU A 116 9.84 5.68 -3.07
N SER A 117 10.38 6.63 -3.82
CA SER A 117 11.20 6.34 -5.00
C SER A 117 12.47 7.16 -4.96
N GLY A 118 13.60 6.53 -5.33
CA GLY A 118 14.90 7.17 -5.27
C GLY A 118 16.02 6.39 -5.95
N PRO A 119 17.24 6.95 -5.99
CA PRO A 119 18.39 6.34 -6.62
C PRO A 119 18.86 5.05 -5.91
N THR A 120 18.61 4.94 -4.61
CA THR A 120 19.01 3.80 -3.77
C THR A 120 17.90 3.42 -2.80
N ILE A 121 17.99 2.23 -2.19
CA ILE A 121 17.12 1.84 -1.07
C ILE A 121 17.30 2.81 0.12
N PRO A 122 16.27 3.00 0.97
CA PRO A 122 16.32 3.91 2.12
C PRO A 122 17.08 3.29 3.31
N VAL A 123 18.35 2.96 3.09
CA VAL A 123 19.31 2.50 4.10
C VAL A 123 20.47 3.50 4.14
N ALA A 124 20.96 3.83 5.33
CA ALA A 124 22.09 4.73 5.48
C ALA A 124 23.32 4.16 4.77
N ALA A 125 24.12 5.02 4.12
CA ALA A 125 25.30 4.57 3.36
C ALA A 125 26.31 3.79 4.22
N SER A 126 26.42 4.12 5.51
CA SER A 126 27.25 3.41 6.49
C SER A 126 26.76 2.01 6.85
N ASP A 127 25.51 1.68 6.53
CA ASP A 127 24.87 0.42 6.90
C ASP A 127 24.61 -0.48 5.69
N ILE A 128 25.04 -0.10 4.48
CA ILE A 128 24.76 -0.85 3.26
C ILE A 128 25.38 -2.26 3.31
N ASP A 129 26.53 -2.42 3.96
CA ASP A 129 27.22 -3.70 4.11
C ASP A 129 26.53 -4.63 5.14
N LYS A 130 25.54 -4.12 5.88
CA LYS A 130 24.71 -4.91 6.81
C LYS A 130 23.48 -5.50 6.13
N VAL A 131 23.25 -5.21 4.84
CA VAL A 131 22.19 -5.83 4.06
C VAL A 131 22.60 -7.27 3.74
N VAL A 132 21.87 -8.24 4.28
CA VAL A 132 22.17 -9.67 4.12
C VAL A 132 21.31 -10.29 3.02
N SER A 133 21.92 -11.16 2.21
CA SER A 133 21.17 -12.01 1.27
C SER A 133 20.51 -13.15 2.03
N LEU A 134 19.24 -13.41 1.73
CA LEU A 134 18.56 -14.59 2.26
C LEU A 134 18.81 -15.80 1.36
N VAL A 135 19.13 -16.94 1.97
CA VAL A 135 19.13 -18.22 1.27
C VAL A 135 17.68 -18.61 1.00
N LYS A 136 17.22 -18.36 -0.21
CA LYS A 136 15.83 -18.66 -0.59
C LYS A 136 15.59 -20.15 -0.61
N ALA A 137 14.39 -20.55 -0.20
CA ALA A 137 13.98 -21.92 -0.47
C ALA A 137 13.97 -22.19 -1.98
N ASN A 138 14.44 -23.37 -2.40
CA ASN A 138 14.43 -23.77 -3.82
C ASN A 138 12.99 -23.79 -4.38
N GLY A 139 12.51 -22.65 -4.91
CA GLY A 139 11.27 -22.52 -5.66
C GLY A 139 10.34 -21.38 -5.21
N THR A 140 9.49 -20.95 -6.16
CA THR A 140 8.26 -20.10 -6.22
C THR A 140 7.71 -19.29 -5.03
N ALA A 141 8.19 -19.44 -3.80
CA ALA A 141 7.72 -18.69 -2.64
C ALA A 141 8.12 -17.20 -2.77
N LEU A 142 7.17 -16.32 -2.46
CA LEU A 142 7.39 -14.88 -2.46
C LEU A 142 8.17 -14.49 -1.19
N GLU A 143 9.49 -14.69 -1.23
CA GLU A 143 10.44 -14.33 -0.16
C GLU A 143 11.33 -13.16 -0.60
N ALA A 144 11.75 -12.36 0.38
CA ALA A 144 12.71 -11.28 0.16
C ALA A 144 14.05 -11.84 -0.34
N ASP A 145 14.67 -11.17 -1.31
CA ASP A 145 16.04 -11.49 -1.75
C ASP A 145 17.07 -11.09 -0.69
N ARG A 146 16.83 -9.97 -0.03
CA ARG A 146 17.73 -9.37 0.95
C ARG A 146 16.93 -8.78 2.10
N VAL A 147 17.53 -8.78 3.28
CA VAL A 147 16.97 -8.19 4.49
C VAL A 147 17.99 -7.25 5.11
N TYR A 148 17.48 -6.18 5.70
CA TYR A 148 18.23 -5.28 6.55
C TYR A 148 17.43 -5.03 7.81
N PHE A 149 18.05 -5.25 8.97
CA PHE A 149 17.52 -4.83 10.25
C PHE A 149 18.35 -3.66 10.75
N GLY A 150 17.68 -2.53 10.96
CA GLY A 150 18.29 -1.35 11.54
C GLY A 150 18.68 -1.55 13.02
N PRO A 151 19.42 -0.59 13.61
CA PRO A 151 19.63 -0.58 15.05
C PRO A 151 18.28 -0.63 15.78
N ASP A 152 18.24 -1.36 16.89
CA ASP A 152 17.07 -1.49 17.75
C ASP A 152 15.80 -2.03 17.06
N TYR A 153 15.95 -2.82 15.99
CA TYR A 153 14.81 -3.47 15.35
C TYR A 153 14.02 -4.32 16.35
N ALA A 154 12.70 -4.32 16.19
CA ALA A 154 11.83 -5.18 16.99
C ALA A 154 11.84 -6.61 16.45
N ASN A 155 12.18 -7.57 17.31
CA ASN A 155 12.11 -9.01 17.02
C ASN A 155 10.87 -9.70 17.61
N TRP A 156 10.17 -9.05 18.54
CA TRP A 156 8.90 -9.52 19.10
C TRP A 156 7.72 -8.77 18.47
N LEU A 157 6.99 -9.47 17.60
CA LEU A 157 6.07 -8.85 16.66
C LEU A 157 4.66 -9.45 16.76
N GLN A 158 3.67 -8.61 16.50
CA GLN A 158 2.28 -9.01 16.30
C GLN A 158 1.87 -8.64 14.89
N ALA A 159 1.48 -9.65 14.12
CA ALA A 159 0.97 -9.43 12.78
C ALA A 159 -0.38 -8.70 12.85
N THR A 160 -0.48 -7.67 12.03
CA THR A 160 -1.68 -6.88 11.81
C THR A 160 -2.12 -7.02 10.35
N GLY A 161 -3.41 -6.77 10.08
CA GLY A 161 -3.89 -6.63 8.71
C GLY A 161 -3.19 -5.49 7.96
N ASN A 162 -3.32 -5.48 6.63
CA ASN A 162 -2.58 -4.52 5.78
C ASN A 162 -3.21 -3.12 5.73
N ASP A 163 -4.44 -2.96 6.23
CA ASP A 163 -5.12 -1.67 6.27
C ASP A 163 -4.53 -0.81 7.41
N PRO A 164 -4.15 0.46 7.15
CA PRO A 164 -3.54 1.33 8.15
C PRO A 164 -4.37 1.56 9.41
N GLY A 165 -5.69 1.43 9.33
CA GLY A 165 -6.63 1.60 10.44
C GLY A 165 -6.96 0.32 11.20
N VAL A 166 -6.42 -0.84 10.79
CA VAL A 166 -6.73 -2.12 11.42
C VAL A 166 -6.01 -2.26 12.77
N SER A 167 -6.78 -2.70 13.76
CA SER A 167 -6.31 -3.03 15.11
C SER A 167 -6.35 -4.54 15.38
N THR A 168 -6.48 -5.38 14.35
CA THR A 168 -6.51 -6.84 14.53
C THR A 168 -5.16 -7.34 15.02
N ALA A 169 -5.21 -8.14 16.08
CA ALA A 169 -4.10 -8.92 16.58
C ALA A 169 -4.27 -10.34 16.05
N GLU A 170 -3.56 -10.70 14.98
CA GLU A 170 -3.80 -11.96 14.29
C GLU A 170 -2.91 -13.08 14.81
N SER A 171 -1.60 -12.86 14.83
CA SER A 171 -0.61 -13.86 15.21
C SER A 171 0.63 -13.22 15.80
N LEU A 172 1.37 -14.00 16.59
CA LEU A 172 2.58 -13.55 17.28
C LEU A 172 3.80 -14.19 16.62
N TRP A 173 4.85 -13.39 16.45
CA TRP A 173 6.04 -13.77 15.71
C TRP A 173 7.30 -13.34 16.45
N PHE A 174 8.28 -14.23 16.47
CA PHE A 174 9.66 -13.88 16.77
C PHE A 174 10.46 -13.84 15.47
N VAL A 175 11.30 -12.82 15.29
CA VAL A 175 12.16 -12.68 14.10
C VAL A 175 13.62 -12.71 14.52
N SER A 176 14.42 -13.58 13.90
CA SER A 176 15.88 -13.57 14.12
C SER A 176 16.56 -12.44 13.37
N ASP A 177 17.76 -12.12 13.79
CA ASP A 177 18.69 -11.17 13.16
C ASP A 177 19.09 -11.55 11.72
N TYR A 178 18.95 -12.83 11.36
CA TYR A 178 19.19 -13.32 10.00
C TYR A 178 17.92 -13.40 9.12
N GLY A 179 16.77 -12.89 9.60
CA GLY A 179 15.57 -12.77 8.76
C GLY A 179 14.72 -14.04 8.69
N VAL A 180 14.75 -14.87 9.73
CA VAL A 180 13.85 -16.02 9.88
C VAL A 180 12.73 -15.66 10.85
N ARG A 181 11.48 -15.93 10.48
CA ARG A 181 10.30 -15.72 11.33
C ARG A 181 9.82 -17.03 11.95
N PHE A 182 9.52 -16.99 13.24
CA PHE A 182 9.03 -18.13 14.01
C PHE A 182 7.68 -17.76 14.61
N GLY A 183 6.65 -18.56 14.34
CA GLY A 183 5.33 -18.34 14.96
C GLY A 183 5.40 -18.65 16.46
N VAL A 184 4.85 -17.80 17.31
CA VAL A 184 4.92 -17.98 18.77
C VAL A 184 3.55 -18.31 19.33
N ASP A 185 3.46 -19.37 20.13
CA ASP A 185 2.24 -19.67 20.88
C ASP A 185 1.91 -18.54 21.86
N GLY A 186 0.67 -18.06 21.84
CA GLY A 186 0.19 -16.96 22.67
C GLY A 186 0.06 -17.29 24.17
N ALA A 187 0.14 -18.57 24.54
CA ALA A 187 0.12 -19.03 25.93
C ALA A 187 1.14 -18.26 26.78
N LYS A 188 0.69 -17.78 27.95
CA LYS A 188 1.51 -16.93 28.83
C LYS A 188 2.80 -17.63 29.26
N GLU A 189 2.70 -18.93 29.53
CA GLU A 189 3.81 -19.77 29.97
C GLU A 189 4.90 -19.87 28.90
N VAL A 190 4.51 -20.03 27.63
CA VAL A 190 5.45 -20.05 26.49
C VAL A 190 6.14 -18.70 26.35
N ARG A 191 5.36 -17.61 26.35
CA ARG A 191 5.90 -16.25 26.25
C ARG A 191 6.86 -15.91 27.39
N THR A 192 6.51 -16.27 28.63
CA THR A 192 7.38 -16.07 29.79
C THR A 192 8.66 -16.91 29.68
N ALA A 193 8.57 -18.17 29.23
CA ALA A 193 9.75 -19.02 29.04
C ALA A 193 10.71 -18.47 27.97
N LEU A 194 10.19 -17.82 26.93
CA LEU A 194 10.97 -17.16 25.87
C LEU A 194 11.43 -15.74 26.24
N GLY A 195 11.06 -15.22 27.41
CA GLY A 195 11.34 -13.83 27.80
C GLY A 195 10.49 -12.76 27.08
N LEU A 196 9.51 -13.16 26.28
CA LEU A 196 8.63 -12.31 25.46
C LEU A 196 7.47 -11.75 26.29
N THR A 197 7.80 -10.99 27.33
CA THR A 197 6.84 -10.50 28.33
C THR A 197 6.32 -9.08 28.05
N SER A 198 7.03 -8.31 27.23
CA SER A 198 6.58 -7.00 26.77
C SER A 198 5.43 -7.11 25.77
N ALA A 199 4.73 -5.99 25.53
CA ALA A 199 3.78 -5.90 24.44
C ALA A 199 4.54 -6.06 23.10
N PRO A 200 4.08 -6.93 22.18
CA PRO A 200 4.69 -7.07 20.87
C PRO A 200 4.51 -5.80 20.05
N ASN A 201 5.48 -5.50 19.19
CA ASN A 201 5.37 -4.40 18.25
C ASN A 201 4.49 -4.82 17.06
N PRO A 202 3.58 -3.94 16.58
CA PRO A 202 2.79 -4.25 15.41
C PRO A 202 3.67 -4.29 14.16
N ALA A 203 3.43 -5.26 13.28
CA ALA A 203 4.07 -5.33 11.98
C ALA A 203 3.05 -5.77 10.90
N PRO A 204 3.18 -5.29 9.65
CA PRO A 204 2.25 -5.63 8.58
C PRO A 204 2.55 -7.04 8.05
N TRP A 205 1.53 -7.88 7.94
CA TRP A 205 1.70 -9.26 7.46
C TRP A 205 2.35 -9.33 6.07
N VAL A 206 2.07 -8.38 5.18
CA VAL A 206 2.68 -8.32 3.84
C VAL A 206 4.20 -8.23 3.85
N ALA A 207 4.80 -7.63 4.87
CA ALA A 207 6.25 -7.58 5.02
C ALA A 207 6.77 -8.82 5.76
N LEU A 208 6.12 -9.21 6.87
CA LEU A 208 6.53 -10.37 7.66
C LEU A 208 6.59 -11.65 6.82
N ARG A 209 5.59 -11.89 5.97
CA ARG A 209 5.52 -13.12 5.17
C ARG A 209 6.68 -13.31 4.19
N LEU A 210 7.41 -12.23 3.87
CA LEU A 210 8.57 -12.25 2.97
C LEU A 210 9.84 -12.78 3.67
N LEU A 211 9.84 -12.83 5.00
CA LEU A 211 10.91 -13.44 5.79
C LEU A 211 10.84 -14.97 5.71
N ALA A 212 12.01 -15.60 5.78
CA ALA A 212 12.14 -17.05 5.72
C ALA A 212 11.34 -17.72 6.85
N PRO A 213 10.49 -18.72 6.57
CA PRO A 213 9.70 -19.39 7.59
C PRO A 213 10.57 -20.35 8.43
N GLY A 214 10.53 -20.18 9.74
CA GLY A 214 11.03 -21.14 10.73
C GLY A 214 9.92 -21.97 11.38
N PRO A 215 10.28 -22.97 12.22
CA PRO A 215 9.33 -23.72 13.02
C PRO A 215 8.55 -22.83 14.00
N ALA A 216 7.41 -23.32 14.47
CA ALA A 216 6.69 -22.66 15.56
C ALA A 216 7.41 -22.85 16.90
N LEU A 217 7.40 -21.81 17.73
CA LEU A 217 7.86 -21.82 19.10
C LEU A 217 6.69 -22.18 20.01
N SER A 218 6.47 -23.47 20.20
CA SER A 218 5.41 -24.02 21.05
C SER A 218 5.93 -25.11 21.98
N ARG A 219 5.21 -25.37 23.07
CA ARG A 219 5.56 -26.48 23.97
C ARG A 219 5.36 -27.83 23.29
N ALA A 220 4.35 -27.95 22.42
CA ALA A 220 4.06 -29.20 21.72
C ALA A 220 5.20 -29.58 20.77
N ASP A 221 5.70 -28.61 19.98
CA ASP A 221 6.80 -28.83 19.05
C ASP A 221 8.14 -29.02 19.77
N ALA A 222 8.29 -28.50 21.00
CA ALA A 222 9.46 -28.76 21.83
C ALA A 222 9.45 -30.15 22.50
N LEU A 223 8.28 -30.77 22.68
CA LEU A 223 8.12 -32.08 23.34
C LEU A 223 8.08 -33.23 22.34
N VAL A 224 9.02 -33.22 21.41
CA VAL A 224 9.16 -34.24 20.37
C VAL A 224 10.51 -34.93 20.47
N LYS A 225 10.58 -36.18 20.00
CA LYS A 225 11.84 -36.91 19.86
C LYS A 225 12.15 -37.05 18.37
N HIS A 226 13.37 -36.70 17.99
CA HIS A 226 13.89 -36.93 16.65
C HIS A 226 15.08 -37.89 16.73
N ASP A 227 15.05 -38.97 15.94
CA ASP A 227 16.23 -39.83 15.76
C ASP A 227 17.23 -39.20 14.77
N ALA A 228 16.73 -38.37 13.85
CA ALA A 228 17.50 -37.46 12.99
C ALA A 228 16.66 -36.24 12.63
N LEU A 229 17.31 -35.09 12.42
CA LEU A 229 16.66 -33.90 11.87
C LEU A 229 16.72 -33.94 10.34
N PRO A 230 15.68 -33.48 9.62
CA PRO A 230 15.77 -33.29 8.18
C PRO A 230 16.93 -32.35 7.86
N ALA A 231 17.74 -32.70 6.86
CA ALA A 231 18.72 -31.76 6.33
C ALA A 231 18.01 -30.55 5.75
N ASP A 232 18.50 -29.35 6.07
CA ASP A 232 18.06 -28.15 5.40
C ASP A 232 18.34 -28.31 3.90
N LYS A 233 17.29 -28.14 3.09
CA LYS A 233 17.37 -28.26 1.64
C LYS A 233 17.76 -26.94 0.97
N ASN A 234 17.83 -25.86 1.75
CA ASN A 234 18.10 -24.51 1.32
C ASN A 234 19.47 -24.11 1.87
N VAL A 235 20.51 -24.56 1.18
CA VAL A 235 21.90 -24.34 1.59
C VAL A 235 22.63 -23.52 0.54
N GLU A 236 23.47 -22.61 1.01
CA GLU A 236 24.40 -21.83 0.18
C GLU A 236 25.80 -21.90 0.79
N GLU A 237 26.83 -21.75 -0.03
CA GLU A 237 28.22 -21.70 0.44
C GLU A 237 28.44 -20.43 1.28
N LEU A 238 29.12 -20.57 2.42
CA LEU A 238 29.44 -19.43 3.28
C LEU A 238 30.41 -18.49 2.53
N VAL A 239 29.91 -17.34 2.10
CA VAL A 239 30.76 -16.29 1.54
C VAL A 239 31.42 -15.53 2.69
N VAL A 240 32.71 -15.79 2.93
CA VAL A 240 33.51 -15.02 3.89
C VAL A 240 33.78 -13.63 3.27
N PRO A 241 33.32 -12.52 3.87
CA PRO A 241 33.62 -11.18 3.37
C PRO A 241 35.14 -10.96 3.38
N LYS A 242 35.69 -10.39 2.29
CA LYS A 242 37.10 -9.96 2.22
C LYS A 242 37.31 -8.63 2.90
#